data_AF-A0A6P2D4W4-F1
#
_entry.id   AF-A0A6P2D4W4-F1
#
_cell.length_a   1.000
_cell.length_b   1.000
_cell.length_c   1.000
_cell.angle_alpha   90.00
_cell.angle_beta   90.00
_cell.angle_gamma   90.00
#
_symmetry.space_group_name_H-M   'P 1'
#
loop_
_entity.id
_entity.type
_entity.pdbx_description
1 polymer ?
#
loop_
_entity_poly.entity_id
_entity_poly.type
_entity_poly.pdbx_seq_one_letter_code
_entity_poly.pdbx_strand_id
1 'polypeptide(L)'
;MITPPRRAVTRFFIPLIDVLILLFCIFLLMPFVSGGSAPEQTDTKPAPPKDPLPDNVQELQRQLAEARDRLARTEKLAQARVTDRLVVRVLHTDRKDGTLYYFDPDRQEIRTEADAQRFVIHQKTLASKAGGVKDLYFLILYPENSLGFPTKAQEDQIHHWFRDIPHEFQ
;
A
#
# COMPACT_ATOMS: atom_id res chain seq x y z
N MET A 1 -32.56 5.99 41.46
CA MET A 1 -32.64 6.69 40.16
C MET A 1 -33.03 5.67 39.11
N ILE A 2 -34.28 5.72 38.61
CA ILE A 2 -34.74 4.81 37.56
C ILE A 2 -34.38 5.45 36.23
N THR A 3 -33.37 4.90 35.56
CA THR A 3 -32.89 5.38 34.26
C THR A 3 -33.88 4.95 33.17
N PRO A 4 -34.48 5.88 32.40
CA PRO A 4 -35.38 5.50 31.31
C PRO A 4 -34.60 4.82 30.17
N PRO A 5 -35.17 3.79 29.52
CA PRO A 5 -34.47 3.04 28.48
C PRO A 5 -34.21 3.91 27.25
N ARG A 6 -32.95 3.91 26.79
CA ARG A 6 -32.53 4.56 25.54
C ARG A 6 -33.31 3.96 24.37
N ARG A 7 -34.23 4.74 23.79
CA ARG A 7 -34.92 4.37 22.54
C ARG A 7 -33.90 4.33 21.42
N ALA A 8 -33.59 3.13 20.92
CA ALA A 8 -32.73 2.95 19.77
C ALA A 8 -33.42 3.55 18.53
N VAL A 9 -32.81 4.61 17.97
CA VAL A 9 -33.27 5.32 16.77
C VAL A 9 -33.31 4.38 15.55
N THR A 10 -32.59 3.26 15.59
CA THR A 10 -32.47 2.27 14.52
C THR A 10 -33.78 1.58 14.13
N ARG A 11 -34.80 1.53 14.99
CA ARG A 11 -36.10 0.90 14.66
C ARG A 11 -36.86 1.64 13.55
N PHE A 12 -36.66 2.95 13.40
CA PHE A 12 -37.35 3.75 12.38
C PHE A 12 -36.58 3.88 11.07
N PHE A 13 -35.25 3.73 11.10
CA PHE A 13 -34.41 3.87 9.92
C PHE A 13 -34.39 2.62 9.04
N ILE A 14 -34.45 1.42 9.64
CA ILE A 14 -34.48 0.16 8.88
C ILE A 14 -35.68 0.08 7.92
N PRO A 15 -36.94 0.39 8.35
CA PRO A 15 -38.09 0.38 7.44
C PRO A 15 -38.05 1.50 6.40
N LEU A 16 -37.50 2.67 6.74
CA LEU A 16 -37.43 3.80 5.82
C LEU A 16 -36.44 3.53 4.68
N ILE A 17 -35.29 2.94 4.99
CA ILE A 17 -34.30 2.54 3.99
C ILE A 17 -34.90 1.48 3.06
N ASP A 18 -35.63 0.50 3.59
CA ASP A 18 -36.28 -0.54 2.80
C ASP A 18 -37.28 0.04 1.79
N VAL A 19 -38.16 0.94 2.23
CA VAL A 19 -39.13 1.61 1.34
C VAL A 19 -38.45 2.46 0.27
N LEU A 20 -37.37 3.18 0.61
CA LEU A 20 -36.61 3.97 -0.36
C LEU A 20 -35.92 3.08 -1.41
N ILE A 21 -35.34 1.96 -0.99
CA ILE A 21 -34.72 0.98 -1.89
C ILE A 21 -35.78 0.37 -2.80
N LEU A 22 -36.97 0.06 -2.27
CA LEU A 22 -38.06 -0.54 -3.04
C LEU A 22 -38.60 0.41 -4.13
N LEU A 23 -38.79 1.69 -3.79
CA LEU A 23 -39.13 2.74 -4.77
C LEU A 23 -38.05 2.91 -5.84
N PHE A 24 -36.78 2.90 -5.42
CA PHE A 24 -35.65 3.00 -6.33
C PHE A 24 -35.57 1.80 -7.29
N CYS A 25 -35.77 0.58 -6.79
CA CYS A 25 -35.81 -0.64 -7.61
C CYS A 25 -36.95 -0.61 -8.63
N ILE A 26 -38.14 -0.11 -8.26
CA ILE A 26 -39.26 0.05 -9.20
C ILE A 26 -38.92 1.09 -10.29
N PHE A 27 -38.30 2.22 -9.92
CA PHE A 27 -37.84 3.23 -10.87
C PHE A 27 -36.81 2.68 -11.87
N LEU A 28 -35.88 1.86 -11.38
CA LEU A 28 -34.91 1.16 -12.24
C LEU A 28 -35.57 0.13 -13.15
N LEU A 29 -36.70 -0.48 -12.73
CA LEU A 29 -37.46 -1.42 -13.56
C LEU A 29 -38.38 -0.75 -14.58
N MET A 30 -38.82 0.50 -14.36
CA MET A 30 -39.68 1.23 -15.32
C MET A 30 -39.12 1.28 -16.77
N PRO A 31 -37.81 1.51 -17.02
CA PRO A 31 -37.26 1.44 -18.38
C PRO A 31 -37.20 0.01 -18.97
N PHE A 32 -37.32 -1.04 -18.15
CA PHE A 32 -37.31 -2.43 -18.62
C PHE A 32 -38.71 -3.01 -18.87
N VAL A 33 -39.76 -2.46 -18.23
CA VAL A 33 -41.15 -2.93 -18.41
C VAL A 33 -41.92 -2.09 -19.44
N SER A 34 -41.54 -0.84 -19.68
CA SER A 34 -42.06 -0.03 -20.80
C SER A 34 -41.37 -0.41 -22.12
N GLY A 35 -41.53 -1.67 -22.52
CA GLY A 35 -41.29 -2.08 -23.89
C GLY A 35 -42.32 -1.43 -24.81
N GLY A 36 -41.87 -0.43 -25.58
CA GLY A 36 -42.52 -0.03 -26.83
C GLY A 36 -43.44 1.17 -26.75
N SER A 37 -42.86 2.38 -26.76
CA SER A 37 -43.39 3.50 -27.55
C SER A 37 -42.35 4.62 -27.53
N ALA A 38 -41.50 4.64 -28.56
CA ALA A 38 -40.73 5.81 -28.90
C ALA A 38 -41.71 6.94 -29.26
N PRO A 39 -41.62 8.14 -28.64
CA PRO A 39 -41.99 9.34 -29.34
C PRO A 39 -40.77 9.76 -30.17
N GLU A 40 -41.00 9.70 -31.47
CA GLU A 40 -40.27 10.38 -32.53
C GLU A 40 -39.96 11.83 -32.10
N GLN A 41 -38.75 12.06 -31.59
CA GLN A 41 -38.14 13.39 -31.54
C GLN A 41 -37.05 13.41 -32.59
N THR A 42 -37.43 13.88 -33.77
CA THR A 42 -36.54 14.46 -34.76
C THR A 42 -35.82 15.66 -34.13
N ASP A 43 -34.68 15.38 -33.50
CA ASP A 43 -33.67 16.39 -33.24
C ASP A 43 -32.37 15.90 -33.89
N THR A 44 -32.26 16.18 -35.19
CA THR A 44 -31.11 15.84 -36.02
C THR A 44 -29.94 16.73 -35.61
N LYS A 45 -29.33 16.47 -34.46
CA LYS A 45 -27.96 16.90 -34.18
C LYS A 45 -27.05 15.93 -34.96
N PRO A 46 -26.25 16.41 -35.92
CA PRO A 46 -25.37 15.52 -36.67
C PRO A 46 -24.45 14.83 -35.68
N ALA A 47 -24.48 13.50 -35.67
CA ALA A 47 -23.43 12.72 -35.05
C ALA A 47 -22.10 13.22 -35.63
N PRO A 48 -21.09 13.56 -34.80
CA PRO A 48 -19.79 13.90 -35.35
C PRO A 48 -19.35 12.71 -36.21
N PRO A 49 -18.79 12.96 -37.40
CA PRO A 49 -18.31 11.89 -38.25
C PRO A 49 -17.37 11.03 -37.40
N LYS A 50 -17.63 9.71 -37.37
CA LYS A 50 -16.66 8.73 -36.92
C LYS A 50 -15.56 8.67 -37.98
N ASP A 51 -14.83 9.77 -38.13
CA ASP A 51 -13.59 9.73 -38.87
C ASP A 51 -12.70 8.72 -38.12
N PRO A 52 -12.15 7.71 -38.81
CA PRO A 52 -11.15 6.85 -38.19
C PRO A 52 -10.08 7.77 -37.62
N LEU A 53 -9.69 7.55 -36.36
CA LEU A 53 -8.65 8.36 -35.72
C LEU A 53 -7.50 8.54 -36.72
N PRO A 54 -7.04 9.77 -36.99
CA PRO A 54 -6.02 10.01 -38.00
C PRO A 54 -4.86 9.03 -37.77
N ASP A 55 -4.30 8.41 -38.81
CA ASP A 55 -3.30 7.33 -38.69
C ASP A 55 -2.17 7.66 -37.69
N ASN A 56 -1.84 8.95 -37.57
CA ASN A 56 -0.93 9.49 -36.55
C ASN A 56 -1.31 9.14 -35.10
N VAL A 57 -2.59 9.14 -34.74
CA VAL A 57 -3.03 8.82 -33.37
C VAL A 57 -2.91 7.32 -33.09
N GLN A 58 -3.19 6.47 -34.07
CA GLN A 58 -2.97 5.02 -33.92
C GLN A 58 -1.47 4.70 -33.82
N GLU A 59 -0.65 5.35 -34.63
CA GLU A 59 0.81 5.21 -34.57
C GLU A 59 1.37 5.74 -33.24
N LEU A 60 0.90 6.89 -32.75
CA LEU A 60 1.28 7.43 -31.44
C LEU A 60 0.84 6.52 -30.29
N GLN A 61 -0.35 5.91 -30.37
CA GLN A 61 -0.80 4.92 -29.38
C GLN A 61 0.10 3.68 -29.38
N ARG A 62 0.52 3.20 -30.56
CA ARG A 62 1.47 2.10 -30.69
C ARG A 62 2.83 2.45 -30.09
N GLN A 63 3.35 3.64 -30.39
CA GLN A 63 4.62 4.11 -29.83
C GLN A 63 4.56 4.28 -28.31
N LEU A 64 3.46 4.78 -27.77
CA LEU A 64 3.26 4.87 -26.31
C LEU A 64 3.19 3.49 -25.65
N ALA A 65 2.52 2.53 -26.29
CA ALA A 65 2.48 1.15 -25.79
C ALA A 65 3.88 0.53 -25.80
N GLU A 66 4.62 0.66 -26.90
CA GLU A 66 6.00 0.16 -26.99
C GLU A 66 6.94 0.83 -25.98
N ALA A 67 6.83 2.16 -25.81
CA ALA A 67 7.64 2.90 -24.85
C ALA A 67 7.35 2.46 -23.41
N ARG A 68 6.06 2.29 -23.06
CA ARG A 68 5.65 1.78 -21.74
C ARG A 68 6.14 0.37 -21.49
N ASP A 69 6.07 -0.51 -22.49
CA ASP A 69 6.57 -1.88 -22.36
C ASP A 69 8.09 -1.92 -22.18
N ARG A 70 8.83 -1.07 -22.89
CA ARG A 70 10.29 -0.93 -22.70
C ARG A 70 10.64 -0.41 -21.32
N LEU A 71 9.91 0.58 -20.81
CA LEU A 71 10.09 1.09 -19.45
C LEU A 71 9.80 -0.01 -18.43
N ALA A 72 8.67 -0.69 -18.52
CA ALA A 72 8.29 -1.75 -17.60
C ALA A 72 9.32 -2.90 -17.58
N ARG A 73 9.88 -3.27 -18.73
CA ARG A 73 10.96 -4.28 -18.80
C ARG A 73 12.24 -3.78 -18.13
N THR A 74 12.61 -2.53 -18.38
CA THR A 74 13.83 -1.94 -17.82
C THR A 74 13.72 -1.80 -16.30
N GLU A 75 12.58 -1.33 -15.79
CA GLU A 75 12.27 -1.25 -14.36
C GLU A 75 12.30 -2.63 -13.71
N LYS A 76 11.68 -3.65 -14.31
CA LYS A 76 11.73 -5.02 -13.80
C LYS A 76 13.15 -5.57 -13.71
N LEU A 77 13.98 -5.35 -14.73
CA LEU A 77 15.38 -5.78 -14.74
C LEU A 77 16.22 -5.00 -13.72
N ALA A 78 16.00 -3.70 -13.58
CA ALA A 78 16.65 -2.87 -12.57
C ALA A 78 16.28 -3.34 -11.17
N GLN A 79 14.99 -3.59 -10.92
CA GLN A 79 14.50 -4.04 -9.64
C GLN A 79 15.06 -5.42 -9.27
N ALA A 80 15.08 -6.37 -10.20
CA ALA A 80 15.69 -7.68 -10.00
C ALA A 80 17.19 -7.58 -9.65
N ARG A 81 17.94 -6.69 -10.31
CA ARG A 81 19.36 -6.44 -9.99
C ARG A 81 19.56 -5.83 -8.61
N VAL A 82 18.64 -4.96 -8.17
CA VAL A 82 18.66 -4.40 -6.82
C VAL A 82 18.38 -5.50 -5.81
N THR A 83 17.37 -6.35 -6.03
CA THR A 83 17.02 -7.41 -5.07
C THR A 83 18.14 -8.45 -4.91
N ASP A 84 18.86 -8.79 -5.98
CA ASP A 84 19.96 -9.75 -5.94
C ASP A 84 21.19 -9.22 -5.17
N ARG A 85 21.33 -7.89 -5.11
CA ARG A 85 22.38 -7.20 -4.35
C ARG A 85 21.94 -6.79 -2.95
N LEU A 86 20.65 -6.79 -2.64
CA LEU A 86 20.15 -6.30 -1.35
C LEU A 86 20.07 -7.44 -0.34
N VAL A 87 20.72 -7.28 0.81
CA VAL A 87 20.55 -8.15 1.96
C VAL A 87 19.65 -7.45 2.96
N VAL A 88 18.39 -7.88 2.98
CA VAL A 88 17.40 -7.37 3.93
C VAL A 88 17.57 -8.11 5.27
N ARG A 89 17.60 -7.33 6.35
CA ARG A 89 17.67 -7.82 7.73
C ARG A 89 16.52 -7.22 8.51
N VAL A 90 15.71 -8.07 9.13
CA VAL A 90 14.52 -7.66 9.87
C VAL A 90 14.86 -7.54 11.34
N LEU A 91 14.73 -6.34 11.90
CA LEU A 91 14.82 -6.10 13.33
C LEU A 91 13.42 -5.93 13.90
N HIS A 92 13.24 -6.41 15.11
CA HIS A 92 11.99 -6.33 15.83
C HIS A 92 12.12 -5.39 17.01
N THR A 93 11.06 -4.66 17.29
CA THR A 93 10.97 -3.84 18.51
C THR A 93 10.17 -4.60 19.56
N ASP A 94 10.68 -4.71 20.79
CA ASP A 94 9.96 -5.33 21.89
C ASP A 94 8.82 -4.42 22.39
N ARG A 95 7.66 -5.03 22.66
CA ARG A 95 6.46 -4.35 23.13
C ARG A 95 6.55 -3.83 24.57
N LYS A 96 7.45 -4.39 25.39
CA LYS A 96 7.53 -4.09 26.83
C LYS A 96 8.35 -2.84 27.12
N ASP A 97 9.43 -2.66 26.39
CA ASP A 97 10.45 -1.64 26.65
C ASP A 97 10.90 -0.89 25.39
N GLY A 98 10.46 -1.30 24.20
CA GLY A 98 10.92 -0.73 22.94
C GLY A 98 12.33 -1.18 22.54
N THR A 99 12.89 -2.21 23.19
CA THR A 99 14.25 -2.69 22.87
C THR A 99 14.26 -3.31 21.47
N LEU A 100 15.22 -2.87 20.65
CA LEU A 100 15.45 -3.42 19.33
C LEU A 100 16.17 -4.77 19.46
N TYR A 101 15.71 -5.78 18.74
CA TYR A 101 16.35 -7.08 18.70
C TYR A 101 16.34 -7.69 17.30
N TYR A 102 17.40 -8.43 16.99
CA TYR A 102 17.53 -9.25 15.79
C TYR A 102 17.41 -10.72 16.20
N PHE A 103 16.82 -11.56 15.35
CA PHE A 103 16.60 -12.98 15.65
C PHE A 103 17.11 -13.84 14.49
N ASP A 104 18.30 -14.43 14.64
CA ASP A 104 18.92 -15.34 13.66
C ASP A 104 20.24 -15.94 14.20
N PRO A 105 20.30 -17.18 14.71
CA PRO A 105 19.21 -18.03 15.25
C PRO A 105 18.86 -17.68 16.72
N ASP A 106 19.73 -16.93 17.41
CA ASP A 106 19.55 -16.47 18.78
C ASP A 106 19.09 -15.02 18.81
N ARG A 107 18.39 -14.63 19.89
CA ARG A 107 17.97 -13.24 20.11
C ARG A 107 19.18 -12.37 20.45
N GLN A 108 19.53 -11.45 19.57
CA GLN A 108 20.52 -10.42 19.81
C GLN A 108 19.84 -9.08 20.10
N GLU A 109 19.98 -8.58 21.31
CA GLU A 109 19.41 -7.29 21.74
C GLU A 109 20.39 -6.15 21.43
N ILE A 110 19.85 -5.04 20.94
CA ILE A 110 20.58 -3.82 20.60
C ILE A 110 20.05 -2.71 21.51
N ARG A 111 20.81 -2.40 22.57
CA ARG A 111 20.40 -1.42 23.59
C ARG A 111 21.16 -0.11 23.50
N THR A 112 22.35 -0.13 22.93
CA THR A 112 23.24 1.03 22.86
C THR A 112 23.74 1.28 21.45
N GLU A 113 24.25 2.49 21.20
CA GLU A 113 24.86 2.85 19.92
C GLU A 113 26.06 1.95 19.60
N ALA A 114 26.88 1.63 20.60
CA ALA A 114 28.01 0.72 20.43
C ALA A 114 27.55 -0.70 20.04
N ASP A 115 26.41 -1.17 20.56
CA ASP A 115 25.82 -2.45 20.13
C ASP A 115 25.35 -2.39 18.69
N ALA A 116 24.67 -1.30 18.30
CA ALA A 116 24.18 -1.11 16.94
C ALA A 116 25.33 -1.06 15.92
N GLN A 117 26.39 -0.31 16.23
CA GLN A 117 27.58 -0.24 15.38
C GLN A 117 28.27 -1.62 15.24
N ARG A 118 28.43 -2.35 16.35
CA ARG A 118 28.99 -3.72 16.31
C ARG A 118 28.10 -4.67 15.50
N PHE A 119 26.79 -4.59 15.67
CA PHE A 119 25.82 -5.37 14.92
C PHE A 119 25.94 -5.09 13.41
N VAL A 120 25.94 -3.81 13.02
CA VAL A 120 26.13 -3.36 11.65
C VAL A 120 27.42 -3.92 11.02
N ILE A 121 28.55 -3.81 11.72
CA ILE A 121 29.86 -4.28 11.22
C ILE A 121 29.82 -5.79 11.02
N HIS A 122 29.21 -6.51 11.96
CA HIS A 122 29.05 -7.96 11.87
C HIS A 122 28.20 -8.35 10.65
N GLN A 123 27.03 -7.71 10.46
CA GLN A 123 26.16 -7.98 9.33
C GLN A 123 26.81 -7.61 7.99
N LYS A 124 27.54 -6.49 7.90
CA LYS A 124 28.34 -6.11 6.71
C LYS A 124 29.37 -7.18 6.34
N THR A 125 30.05 -7.72 7.35
CA THR A 125 31.04 -8.79 7.17
C THR A 125 30.39 -10.07 6.66
N LEU A 126 29.23 -10.46 7.22
CA LEU A 126 28.48 -11.63 6.77
C LEU A 126 27.98 -11.49 5.33
N ALA A 127 27.43 -10.33 4.98
CA ALA A 127 26.95 -10.05 3.63
C ALA A 127 28.06 -10.14 2.59
N SER A 128 29.26 -9.61 2.91
CA SER A 128 30.43 -9.65 2.03
C SER A 128 30.98 -11.08 1.84
N LYS A 129 30.88 -11.93 2.86
CA LYS A 129 31.29 -13.35 2.78
C LYS A 129 30.34 -14.21 1.93
N ALA A 130 29.06 -13.82 1.82
CA ALA A 130 28.04 -14.52 1.05
C ALA A 130 28.10 -14.28 -0.47
N GLY A 131 29.17 -13.65 -0.97
CA GLY A 131 29.44 -13.42 -2.39
C GLY A 131 28.91 -12.08 -2.90
N GLY A 132 29.82 -11.20 -3.30
CA GLY A 132 29.53 -9.89 -3.88
C GLY A 132 29.35 -8.76 -2.85
N VAL A 133 29.52 -7.51 -3.31
CA VAL A 133 29.15 -6.31 -2.53
C VAL A 133 27.63 -6.26 -2.47
N LYS A 134 27.07 -6.82 -1.41
CA LYS A 134 25.64 -6.75 -1.15
C LYS A 134 25.34 -5.55 -0.26
N ASP A 135 24.41 -4.71 -0.70
CA ASP A 135 23.93 -3.56 0.07
C ASP A 135 23.06 -4.05 1.22
N LEU A 136 23.35 -3.61 2.44
CA LEU A 136 22.52 -3.94 3.60
C LEU A 136 21.34 -2.99 3.69
N TYR A 137 20.18 -3.56 3.97
CA TYR A 137 18.97 -2.82 4.28
C TYR A 137 18.32 -3.38 5.54
N PHE A 138 17.97 -2.50 6.47
CA PHE A 138 17.34 -2.88 7.74
C PHE A 138 15.87 -2.52 7.75
N LEU A 139 15.01 -3.53 7.92
CA LEU A 139 13.58 -3.33 8.12
C LEU A 139 13.28 -3.43 9.62
N ILE A 140 12.78 -2.36 10.22
CA ILE A 140 12.53 -2.27 11.66
C ILE A 140 11.04 -2.39 11.90
N LEU A 141 10.62 -3.48 12.53
CA LEU A 141 9.21 -3.74 12.76
C LEU A 141 8.72 -3.12 14.06
N TYR A 142 7.57 -2.46 13.98
CA TYR A 142 6.79 -2.06 15.14
C TYR A 142 6.25 -3.30 15.88
N PRO A 143 6.11 -3.22 17.21
CA PRO A 143 5.55 -4.34 17.96
C PRO A 143 4.07 -4.52 17.61
N GLU A 144 3.66 -5.78 17.43
CA GLU A 144 2.24 -6.13 17.30
C GLU A 144 1.51 -5.75 18.60
N ASN A 145 0.45 -4.93 18.47
CA ASN A 145 -0.24 -4.28 19.58
C ASN A 145 0.65 -3.32 20.38
N SER A 146 1.07 -2.23 19.72
CA SER A 146 1.91 -1.19 20.32
C SER A 146 1.25 -0.58 21.56
N LEU A 147 1.91 -0.73 22.72
CA LEU A 147 1.55 -0.08 23.98
C LEU A 147 2.09 1.36 24.06
N GLY A 148 2.38 1.98 22.92
CA GLY A 148 3.10 3.26 22.82
C GLY A 148 4.61 3.13 22.63
N PHE A 149 5.10 1.95 22.28
CA PHE A 149 6.50 1.68 21.95
C PHE A 149 6.68 1.34 20.45
N PRO A 150 7.82 1.70 19.83
CA PRO A 150 8.84 2.58 20.37
C PRO A 150 8.29 4.00 20.54
N THR A 151 8.76 4.69 21.57
CA THR A 151 8.47 6.12 21.74
C THR A 151 9.19 6.91 20.65
N LYS A 152 8.72 8.13 20.36
CA LYS A 152 9.38 9.00 19.37
C LYS A 152 10.87 9.23 19.66
N ALA A 153 11.25 9.35 20.94
CA ALA A 153 12.65 9.50 21.34
C ALA A 153 13.48 8.24 21.04
N GLN A 154 12.88 7.05 21.18
CA GLN A 154 13.53 5.78 20.82
C GLN A 154 13.63 5.62 19.30
N GLU A 155 12.61 6.02 18.56
CA GLU A 155 12.63 6.03 17.09
C GLU A 155 13.75 6.96 16.58
N ASP A 156 13.84 8.19 17.10
CA ASP A 156 14.91 9.14 16.77
C ASP A 156 16.30 8.58 17.13
N GLN A 157 16.42 7.88 18.26
CA GLN A 157 17.65 7.22 18.68
C GLN A 157 18.03 6.07 17.75
N ILE A 158 17.07 5.24 17.33
CA ILE A 158 17.29 4.16 16.38
C ILE A 158 17.69 4.73 15.01
N HIS A 159 17.01 5.78 14.53
CA HIS A 159 17.40 6.50 13.33
C HIS A 159 18.84 7.01 13.40
N HIS A 160 19.25 7.52 14.57
CA HIS A 160 20.63 7.95 14.79
C HIS A 160 21.62 6.79 14.68
N TRP A 161 21.32 5.64 15.29
CA TRP A 161 22.17 4.46 15.27
C TRP A 161 22.37 3.88 13.86
N PHE A 162 21.35 3.92 13.02
CA PHE A 162 21.38 3.37 11.66
C PHE A 162 21.53 4.44 10.57
N ARG A 163 21.94 5.66 10.92
CA ARG A 163 22.00 6.81 9.99
C ARG A 163 22.80 6.58 8.71
N ASP A 164 23.81 5.72 8.76
CA ASP A 164 24.73 5.45 7.64
C ASP A 164 24.26 4.27 6.77
N ILE A 165 23.06 3.74 7.03
CA ILE A 165 22.53 2.54 6.36
C ILE A 165 21.07 2.77 6.02
N PRO A 166 20.63 2.39 4.81
CA PRO A 166 19.21 2.39 4.47
C PRO A 166 18.39 1.56 5.47
N HIS A 167 17.39 2.19 6.09
CA HIS A 167 16.48 1.54 7.01
C HIS A 167 15.08 2.15 6.94
N GLU A 168 14.07 1.36 7.26
CA GLU A 168 12.66 1.76 7.27
C GLU A 168 11.92 1.12 8.44
N PHE A 169 10.95 1.85 8.99
CA PHE A 169 10.06 1.35 10.03
C PHE A 169 8.74 0.87 9.42
N GLN A 170 8.29 -0.33 9.78
CA GLN A 170 7.06 -0.96 9.26
C GLN A 170 6.15 -1.51 10.36
#